data_AF-A0A967SZG8-F1
#
_entry.id   AF-A0A967SZG8-F1
#
_cell.length_a   1.000
_cell.length_b   1.000
_cell.length_c   1.000
_cell.angle_alpha   90.00
_cell.angle_beta   90.00
_cell.angle_gamma   90.00
#
_symmetry.space_group_name_H-M   'P 1'
#
loop_
_entity.id
_entity.type
_entity.pdbx_description
1 polymer ?
#
loop_
_entity_poly.entity_id
_entity_poly.type
_entity_poly.pdbx_seq_one_letter_code
_entity_poly.pdbx_strand_id
1 'polypeptide(L)'
;ILQIHQLPGQYFGEGVTVFKDRIIQLTWQSNLGFVYDKERFILMEEIYYGSEGWGLTHDGKRLIMSDGSSTIYFLDPYGFQQVGKLEVTDGGKPVNSLNELEYV
;
A
#
# COMPACT_ATOMS: atom_id res chain seq x y z
N ILE A 1 -17.55 18.88 -1.49
CA ILE A 1 -16.49 17.97 -2.00
C ILE A 1 -15.68 18.76 -3.01
N LEU A 2 -14.35 18.81 -2.87
CA LEU A 2 -13.47 19.55 -3.81
C LEU A 2 -13.09 18.69 -5.02
N GLN A 3 -12.88 17.38 -4.82
CA GLN A 3 -12.58 16.43 -5.88
C GLN A 3 -12.87 15.00 -5.39
N ILE A 4 -13.20 14.09 -6.30
CA ILE A 4 -13.45 12.69 -5.99
C ILE A 4 -13.09 11.81 -7.18
N HIS A 5 -12.48 10.67 -6.90
CA HIS A 5 -12.34 9.55 -7.83
C HIS A 5 -12.98 8.33 -7.18
N GLN A 6 -13.84 7.63 -7.91
CA GLN A 6 -14.51 6.44 -7.41
C GLN A 6 -13.72 5.20 -7.81
N LEU A 7 -13.28 4.44 -6.83
CA LEU A 7 -12.72 3.10 -7.08
C LEU A 7 -13.83 2.22 -7.69
N PRO A 8 -13.56 1.44 -8.76
CA PRO A 8 -14.56 0.54 -9.31
C PRO A 8 -15.07 -0.44 -8.24
N GLY A 9 -16.38 -0.61 -8.13
CA GLY A 9 -17.02 -1.34 -7.02
C GLY A 9 -16.70 -2.83 -6.92
N GLN A 10 -16.00 -3.40 -7.90
CA GLN A 10 -15.46 -4.77 -7.81
C GLN A 10 -14.23 -4.89 -6.91
N TYR A 11 -13.60 -3.77 -6.55
CA TYR A 11 -12.41 -3.73 -5.71
C TYR A 11 -12.74 -3.22 -4.31
N PHE A 12 -12.15 -3.86 -3.30
CA PHE A 12 -12.19 -3.38 -1.92
C PHE A 12 -10.89 -2.64 -1.63
N GLY A 13 -10.97 -1.32 -1.45
CA GLY A 13 -9.80 -0.46 -1.20
C GLY A 13 -9.34 -0.54 0.25
N GLU A 14 -8.02 -0.54 0.44
CA GLU A 14 -7.37 -0.65 1.74
C GLU A 14 -6.35 0.51 1.91
N GLY A 15 -5.10 0.20 2.27
CA GLY A 15 -4.03 1.16 2.52
C GLY A 15 -3.83 2.15 1.38
N VAL A 16 -3.70 3.43 1.75
CA VAL A 16 -3.50 4.53 0.83
C VAL A 16 -2.42 5.47 1.36
N THR A 17 -1.51 5.91 0.49
CA THR A 17 -0.49 6.88 0.85
C THR A 17 -0.23 7.88 -0.28
N VAL A 18 0.35 9.04 0.07
CA VAL A 18 0.73 10.07 -0.89
C VAL A 18 2.25 10.07 -1.04
N PHE A 19 2.76 9.51 -2.14
CA PHE A 19 4.18 9.51 -2.41
C PHE A 19 4.51 10.54 -3.51
N LYS A 20 5.11 11.67 -3.11
CA LYS A 20 5.40 12.83 -3.98
C LYS A 20 4.11 13.41 -4.61
N ASP A 21 3.99 13.33 -5.92
CA ASP A 21 2.90 13.79 -6.78
C ASP A 21 1.86 12.68 -7.07
N ARG A 22 1.98 11.53 -6.41
CA ARG A 22 1.12 10.37 -6.63
C ARG A 22 0.35 9.99 -5.37
N ILE A 23 -0.91 9.61 -5.54
CA ILE A 23 -1.70 8.87 -4.55
C ILE A 23 -1.59 7.40 -4.94
N ILE A 24 -1.25 6.54 -3.99
CA ILE A 24 -1.13 5.10 -4.20
C ILE A 24 -2.14 4.42 -3.28
N GLN A 25 -3.01 3.58 -3.83
CA GLN A 25 -4.03 2.85 -3.11
C GLN A 25 -3.92 1.35 -3.38
N LEU A 26 -3.91 0.54 -2.33
CA LEU A 26 -3.99 -0.92 -2.41
C LEU A 26 -5.44 -1.38 -2.46
N THR A 27 -5.64 -2.59 -2.94
CA THR A 27 -6.84 -3.38 -2.69
C THR A 27 -6.54 -4.58 -1.81
N TRP A 28 -7.57 -5.10 -1.16
CA TRP A 28 -7.41 -6.22 -0.24
C TRP A 28 -6.93 -7.50 -0.94
N GLN A 29 -7.80 -8.18 -1.71
CA GLN A 29 -7.54 -9.53 -2.22
C GLN A 29 -7.27 -9.59 -3.73
N SER A 30 -7.34 -8.47 -4.44
CA SER A 30 -7.17 -8.48 -5.90
C SER A 30 -5.72 -8.35 -6.34
N ASN A 31 -4.78 -8.17 -5.40
CA ASN A 31 -3.35 -7.98 -5.66
C ASN A 31 -3.07 -6.84 -6.67
N LEU A 32 -3.93 -5.83 -6.69
CA LEU A 32 -3.92 -4.74 -7.67
C LEU A 32 -3.96 -3.40 -6.94
N GLY A 33 -3.00 -2.54 -7.23
CA GLY A 33 -2.90 -1.20 -6.71
C GLY A 33 -3.22 -0.18 -7.79
N PHE A 34 -3.72 0.97 -7.37
CA PHE A 34 -4.04 2.09 -8.24
C PHE A 34 -3.16 3.28 -7.89
N VAL A 35 -2.56 3.87 -8.93
CA VAL A 35 -1.75 5.07 -8.81
C VAL A 35 -2.47 6.21 -9.48
N TYR A 36 -2.73 7.27 -8.74
CA TYR A 36 -3.42 8.46 -9.24
C TYR A 36 -2.51 9.68 -9.19
N ASP A 37 -2.72 10.60 -10.12
CA ASP A 37 -2.19 11.95 -10.04
C ASP A 37 -2.79 12.64 -8.81
N LYS A 38 -1.95 13.16 -7.90
CA LYS A 38 -2.39 13.75 -6.64
C LYS A 38 -3.22 15.03 -6.82
N GLU A 39 -2.98 15.80 -7.87
CA GLU A 39 -3.68 17.07 -8.10
C GLU A 39 -5.00 16.85 -8.84
N ARG A 40 -5.04 15.87 -9.73
CA ARG A 40 -6.17 15.64 -10.65
C ARG A 40 -7.01 14.42 -10.29
N PHE A 41 -6.54 13.57 -9.40
CA PHE A 41 -7.17 12.30 -9.01
C PHE A 41 -7.47 11.44 -10.26
N ILE A 42 -6.63 11.56 -11.28
CA ILE A 42 -6.75 10.79 -12.53
C ILE A 42 -5.90 9.54 -12.37
N LEU A 43 -6.48 8.37 -12.68
CA LEU A 43 -5.76 7.10 -12.71
C LEU A 43 -4.62 7.19 -13.73
N MET A 44 -3.41 6.96 -13.26
CA MET A 44 -2.19 6.94 -14.07
C MET A 44 -1.78 5.51 -14.40
N GLU A 45 -1.86 4.60 -13.41
CA GLU A 45 -1.33 3.26 -13.53
C GLU A 45 -2.08 2.28 -12.62
N GLU A 46 -2.20 1.04 -13.09
CA GLU A 46 -2.60 -0.12 -12.30
C GLU A 46 -1.37 -1.00 -12.11
N ILE A 47 -1.07 -1.40 -10.87
CA ILE A 47 0.16 -2.10 -10.53
C ILE A 47 -0.15 -3.36 -9.73
N TYR A 48 0.40 -4.50 -10.15
CA TYR A 48 0.26 -5.75 -9.43
C TYR A 48 1.32 -5.92 -8.33
N TYR A 49 0.92 -6.52 -7.20
CA TYR A 49 1.83 -6.88 -6.10
C TYR A 49 1.58 -8.32 -5.61
N GLY A 50 2.54 -8.87 -4.86
CA GLY A 50 2.66 -10.31 -4.62
C GLY A 50 1.79 -10.91 -3.49
N SER A 51 1.00 -10.11 -2.78
CA SER A 51 0.26 -10.52 -1.58
C SER A 51 -1.10 -9.82 -1.49
N GLU A 52 -1.87 -10.11 -0.44
CA GLU A 52 -2.96 -9.20 -0.04
C GLU A 52 -2.39 -7.82 0.30
N GLY A 53 -3.21 -6.77 0.19
CA GLY A 53 -2.84 -5.40 0.56
C GLY A 53 -3.68 -4.90 1.73
N TRP A 54 -3.06 -4.58 2.86
CA TRP A 54 -3.72 -4.09 4.06
C TRP A 54 -3.27 -2.65 4.33
N GLY A 55 -2.20 -2.44 5.11
CA GLY A 55 -1.67 -1.10 5.40
C GLY A 55 -0.66 -0.63 4.34
N LEU A 56 -0.62 0.68 4.08
CA LEU A 56 0.38 1.30 3.20
C LEU A 56 0.83 2.67 3.73
N THR A 57 2.15 2.83 3.91
CA THR A 57 2.80 4.10 4.21
C THR A 57 4.16 4.20 3.49
N HIS A 58 5.01 5.16 3.83
CA HIS A 58 6.34 5.30 3.24
C HIS A 58 7.35 5.98 4.17
N ASP A 59 8.64 5.68 3.99
CA ASP A 59 9.76 6.38 4.66
C ASP A 59 10.33 7.55 3.83
N GLY A 60 9.64 7.96 2.77
CA GLY A 60 10.09 8.97 1.80
C GLY A 60 11.05 8.43 0.73
N LYS A 61 11.49 7.17 0.84
CA LYS A 61 12.34 6.48 -0.15
C LYS A 61 11.64 5.26 -0.75
N ARG A 62 10.93 4.50 0.08
CA ARG A 62 10.28 3.22 -0.25
C ARG A 62 8.88 3.21 0.32
N LEU A 63 8.01 2.41 -0.28
CA LEU A 63 6.72 2.08 0.32
C LEU A 63 6.91 1.03 1.42
N ILE A 64 6.07 1.11 2.43
CA ILE A 64 6.02 0.17 3.56
C ILE A 64 4.60 -0.40 3.56
N MET A 65 4.49 -1.70 3.34
CA MET A 65 3.21 -2.39 3.15
C MET A 65 3.05 -3.55 4.14
N SER A 66 1.83 -3.75 4.63
CA SER A 66 1.43 -4.99 5.32
C SER A 66 0.40 -5.76 4.50
N ASP A 67 0.31 -7.06 4.73
CA ASP A 67 -0.61 -8.00 4.08
C ASP A 67 -1.46 -8.78 5.10
N GLY A 68 -1.55 -8.30 6.34
CA GLY A 68 -2.22 -8.97 7.45
C GLY A 68 -1.43 -10.11 8.09
N SER A 69 -0.27 -10.49 7.53
CA SER A 69 0.67 -11.39 8.20
C SER A 69 1.53 -10.65 9.24
N SER A 70 2.56 -11.32 9.76
CA SER A 70 3.60 -10.72 10.62
C SER A 70 4.76 -10.10 9.83
N THR A 71 4.66 -10.06 8.50
CA THR A 71 5.70 -9.49 7.64
C THR A 71 5.31 -8.09 7.18
N ILE A 72 6.26 -7.16 7.28
CA ILE A 72 6.23 -5.85 6.63
C ILE A 72 7.11 -5.91 5.38
N TYR A 73 6.59 -5.45 4.25
CA TYR A 73 7.28 -5.42 2.97
C TYR A 73 7.75 -4.01 2.66
N PHE A 74 8.98 -3.89 2.16
CA PHE A 74 9.48 -2.66 1.58
C PHE A 74 9.42 -2.77 0.06
N LEU A 75 8.73 -1.85 -0.60
CA LEU A 75 8.54 -1.87 -2.05
C LEU A 75 9.17 -0.64 -2.71
N ASP A 76 9.71 -0.83 -3.92
CA ASP A 76 10.05 0.29 -4.80
C ASP A 76 8.77 1.07 -5.17
N PRO A 77 8.73 2.40 -5.02
CA PRO A 77 7.50 3.17 -5.20
C PRO A 77 7.09 3.36 -6.67
N TYR A 78 7.85 2.86 -7.64
CA TYR A 78 7.55 2.98 -9.06
C TYR A 78 7.17 1.63 -9.67
N GLY A 79 7.95 0.58 -9.42
CA GLY A 79 7.71 -0.76 -9.94
C GLY A 79 7.11 -1.76 -8.95
N PHE A 80 6.89 -1.35 -7.69
CA PHE A 80 6.34 -2.18 -6.59
C PHE A 80 7.09 -3.49 -6.34
N GLN A 81 8.32 -3.56 -6.85
CA GLN A 81 9.20 -4.67 -6.60
C GLN A 81 9.62 -4.65 -5.14
N GLN A 82 9.58 -5.82 -4.51
CA GLN A 82 10.04 -5.96 -3.14
C GLN A 82 11.55 -5.70 -3.07
N VAL A 83 11.93 -4.70 -2.27
CA VAL A 83 13.34 -4.33 -2.01
C VAL A 83 13.79 -4.74 -0.60
N GLY A 84 12.89 -5.28 0.21
CA GLY A 84 13.20 -5.82 1.53
C GLY A 84 11.96 -6.31 2.26
N LYS A 85 12.18 -6.86 3.45
CA LYS A 85 11.11 -7.19 4.40
C LYS A 85 11.59 -7.13 5.84
N LEU A 86 10.65 -7.04 6.78
CA LEU A 86 10.86 -7.08 8.21
C LEU A 86 9.85 -8.04 8.84
N GLU A 87 10.32 -8.99 9.63
CA GLU A 87 9.45 -9.83 10.45
C GLU A 87 9.15 -9.12 11.78
N VAL A 88 7.88 -8.94 12.08
CA VAL A 88 7.42 -8.29 13.32
C VAL A 88 7.18 -9.35 14.38
N THR A 89 7.87 -9.19 15.51
CA THR A 89 7.73 -10.09 16.65
C THR A 89 7.59 -9.31 17.95
N ASP A 90 6.82 -9.87 18.88
CA ASP A 90 6.74 -9.44 20.27
C ASP A 90 7.18 -10.60 21.17
N GLY A 91 8.24 -10.39 21.96
CA GLY A 91 8.85 -11.45 22.76
C GLY A 91 9.29 -12.67 21.94
N GLY A 92 9.71 -12.47 20.68
CA GLY A 92 10.10 -13.54 19.76
C GLY A 92 8.93 -14.31 19.13
N LYS A 93 7.68 -13.91 19.39
CA LYS A 93 6.49 -14.48 18.74
C LYS A 93 6.03 -13.58 17.59
N PRO A 94 5.70 -14.12 16.41
CA PRO A 94 5.18 -13.32 15.31
C PRO A 94 3.89 -12.59 15.68
N VAL A 95 3.78 -11.32 15.29
CA VAL A 95 2.56 -10.50 15.48
C VAL A 95 1.81 -10.44 14.17
N ASN A 96 0.72 -11.19 14.03
CA ASN A 96 -0.12 -11.19 12.84
C ASN A 96 -1.18 -10.07 12.90
N SER A 97 -1.97 -9.95 11.84
CA SER A 97 -3.06 -8.97 11.69
C SER A 97 -2.55 -7.53 11.75
N LEU A 98 -1.39 -7.28 11.13
CA LEU A 98 -0.84 -5.95 10.94
C LEU A 98 -1.69 -5.18 9.92
N ASN A 99 -2.67 -4.42 10.42
CA ASN A 99 -3.74 -3.87 9.59
C ASN A 99 -3.47 -2.47 9.04
N GLU A 100 -3.05 -1.54 9.90
CA GLU A 100 -2.77 -0.16 9.55
C GLU A 100 -1.29 0.12 9.82
N LEU A 101 -0.70 1.04 9.05
CA LEU A 101 0.69 1.45 9.16
C LEU A 101 0.82 2.97 9.08
N GLU A 102 1.40 3.57 10.12
CA GLU A 102 1.84 4.96 10.14
C GLU A 102 3.38 5.03 10.31
N TYR A 103 4.02 6.00 9.66
CA TYR A 103 5.46 6.27 9.79
C TYR A 103 5.66 7.74 10.14
N VAL A 104 6.43 8.00 11.21
CA VAL A 104 6.61 9.34 11.83
C VAL A 104 8.05 9.83 11.79
#